data_AF-A0A2V9SGH3-F1
#
_entry.id   AF-A0A2V9SGH3-F1
#
_cell.length_a   1.000
_cell.length_b   1.000
_cell.length_c   1.000
_cell.angle_alpha   90.00
_cell.angle_beta   90.00
_cell.angle_gamma   90.00
#
_symmetry.space_group_name_H-M   'P 1'
#
loop_
_entity.id
_entity.type
_entity.pdbx_description
1 polymer ?
#
loop_
_entity_poly.entity_id
_entity_poly.type
_entity_poly.pdbx_seq_one_letter_code
_entity_poly.pdbx_strand_id
1 'polypeptide(L)'
;MALWCLLGLFTFATTSSDAQDRRHRGRIAEGAPVALQPFTLDEPAPIHLAYYAPRAIPRAEPITEDKQPDPIPQIATSASGPTVSGRRAVLRYGIAYAPANAPATVKSAIWAANTLRRKPYVWGGGHGSFDDYGYDCSGSVSFALHHAGLLGAPLPSNDFLRYGERGCGKWITIYARPGHTFAIIAGLRLDTTDLHYGADVGPRWYTDFRDTRGFDARHPIGL
;
A
#
# COMPACT_ATOMS: atom_id res chain seq x y z
N MET A 1 11.12 -72.28 8.69
CA MET A 1 10.19 -72.62 7.59
C MET A 1 9.92 -71.34 6.82
N ALA A 2 10.65 -71.09 5.73
CA ALA A 2 10.15 -71.20 4.33
C ALA A 2 8.94 -70.28 4.09
N LEU A 3 9.16 -69.11 3.46
CA LEU A 3 8.82 -68.77 2.05
C LEU A 3 7.28 -68.75 1.85
N TRP A 4 6.69 -67.73 1.24
CA TRP A 4 6.26 -67.76 -0.16
C TRP A 4 5.95 -66.34 -0.66
N CYS A 5 6.62 -65.97 -1.76
CA CYS A 5 6.23 -64.90 -2.67
C CYS A 5 4.90 -65.23 -3.35
N LEU A 6 4.14 -64.21 -3.74
CA LEU A 6 3.32 -64.26 -4.95
C LEU A 6 3.23 -62.87 -5.59
N LEU A 7 3.90 -62.78 -6.73
CA LEU A 7 3.91 -61.69 -7.70
C LEU A 7 2.60 -61.76 -8.49
N GLY A 8 1.88 -60.64 -8.63
CA GLY A 8 0.72 -60.53 -9.52
C GLY A 8 0.99 -59.49 -10.61
N LEU A 9 1.44 -59.94 -11.78
CA LEU A 9 1.41 -59.16 -13.03
C LEU A 9 -0.03 -59.10 -13.54
N PHE A 10 -0.52 -57.91 -13.91
CA PHE A 10 -1.58 -57.78 -14.92
C PHE A 10 -1.35 -56.55 -15.82
N THR A 11 -0.67 -56.85 -16.93
CA THR A 11 -0.89 -56.41 -18.32
C THR A 11 -1.63 -55.08 -18.59
N PHE A 12 -0.90 -54.18 -19.24
CA PHE A 12 -1.41 -53.08 -20.05
C PHE A 12 -2.27 -53.58 -21.21
N ALA A 13 -3.43 -52.96 -21.42
CA ALA A 13 -4.21 -53.08 -22.65
C ALA A 13 -4.40 -51.68 -23.24
N THR A 14 -3.61 -51.38 -24.26
CA THR A 14 -3.81 -50.27 -25.20
C THR A 14 -4.76 -50.75 -26.30
N THR A 15 -5.92 -50.12 -26.47
CA THR A 15 -6.75 -50.32 -27.66
C THR A 15 -6.88 -49.00 -28.42
N SER A 16 -6.37 -49.03 -29.63
CA SER A 16 -6.37 -47.99 -30.64
C SER A 16 -7.73 -47.89 -31.35
N SER A 17 -8.07 -46.67 -31.77
CA SER A 17 -8.84 -46.27 -32.97
C SER A 17 -10.16 -46.98 -33.28
N ASP A 18 -11.26 -46.23 -33.28
CA ASP A 18 -12.00 -46.09 -34.54
C ASP A 18 -12.79 -44.79 -34.65
N ALA A 19 -12.63 -44.15 -35.79
CA ALA A 19 -13.38 -42.98 -36.22
C ALA A 19 -14.58 -43.48 -37.02
N GLN A 20 -15.78 -42.95 -36.78
CA GLN A 20 -16.80 -42.88 -37.83
C GLN A 20 -17.82 -41.77 -37.60
N ASP A 21 -17.72 -40.82 -38.54
CA ASP A 21 -18.63 -39.76 -38.93
C ASP A 21 -20.07 -40.28 -39.17
N ARG A 22 -21.04 -39.73 -38.43
CA ARG A 22 -22.42 -39.58 -38.93
C ARG A 22 -23.02 -38.25 -38.47
N ARG A 23 -22.90 -37.29 -39.38
CA ARG A 23 -23.76 -36.11 -39.58
C ARG A 23 -25.17 -36.23 -38.99
N HIS A 24 -25.53 -35.30 -38.10
CA HIS A 24 -26.92 -34.85 -37.98
C HIS A 24 -26.99 -33.33 -38.14
N ARG A 25 -27.81 -32.93 -39.11
CA ARG A 25 -28.11 -31.55 -39.51
C ARG A 25 -28.82 -30.80 -38.39
N GLY A 26 -28.38 -29.57 -38.16
CA GLY A 26 -29.25 -28.41 -38.17
C GLY A 26 -30.01 -28.05 -36.89
N ARG A 27 -29.46 -27.10 -36.13
CA ARG A 27 -30.14 -25.82 -35.85
C ARG A 27 -29.11 -24.81 -35.31
N ILE A 28 -28.76 -23.89 -36.19
CA ILE A 28 -28.02 -22.68 -35.89
C ILE A 28 -28.97 -21.81 -35.04
N ALA A 29 -28.57 -21.51 -33.80
CA ALA A 29 -29.13 -20.38 -33.09
C ALA A 29 -28.53 -19.13 -33.75
N GLU A 30 -29.37 -18.45 -34.54
CA GLU A 30 -29.03 -17.25 -35.28
C GLU A 30 -28.42 -16.20 -34.34
N GLY A 31 -27.16 -15.88 -34.59
CA GLY A 31 -26.61 -14.60 -34.17
C GLY A 31 -27.37 -13.51 -34.91
N ALA A 32 -27.99 -12.61 -34.15
CA ALA A 32 -28.60 -11.41 -34.70
C ALA A 32 -27.58 -10.71 -35.61
N PRO A 33 -27.89 -10.47 -36.90
CA PRO A 33 -27.02 -9.70 -37.75
C PRO A 33 -27.02 -8.28 -37.23
N VAL A 34 -25.89 -7.85 -36.66
CA VAL A 34 -25.60 -6.43 -36.47
C VAL A 34 -25.67 -5.80 -37.85
N ALA A 35 -26.71 -5.01 -38.08
CA ALA A 35 -26.88 -4.28 -39.33
C ALA A 35 -25.65 -3.39 -39.53
N LEU A 36 -24.82 -3.73 -40.53
CA LEU A 36 -23.85 -2.79 -41.09
C LEU A 36 -24.67 -1.66 -41.70
N GLN A 37 -24.71 -0.53 -41.01
CA GLN A 37 -25.35 0.68 -41.51
C GLN A 37 -24.67 1.07 -42.84
N PRO A 38 -25.43 1.34 -43.92
CA PRO A 38 -24.85 1.95 -45.11
C PRO A 38 -24.51 3.39 -44.78
N PHE A 39 -23.25 3.79 -44.96
CA PHE A 39 -22.86 5.19 -44.90
C PHE A 39 -23.42 5.91 -46.13
N THR A 40 -24.66 6.38 -46.04
CA THR A 40 -25.21 7.38 -46.96
C THR A 40 -24.64 8.73 -46.55
N LEU A 41 -23.86 9.34 -47.45
CA LEU A 41 -23.51 10.76 -47.41
C LEU A 41 -24.78 11.57 -47.65
N ASP A 42 -25.38 12.14 -46.60
CA ASP A 42 -26.22 13.32 -46.73
C ASP A 42 -26.34 14.06 -45.39
N GLU A 43 -26.05 15.37 -45.45
CA GLU A 43 -26.30 16.45 -44.48
C GLU A 43 -25.66 16.36 -43.07
N PRO A 44 -24.77 17.30 -42.67
CA PRO A 44 -24.21 17.33 -41.32
C PRO A 44 -25.27 17.80 -40.31
N ALA A 45 -25.60 16.94 -39.36
CA ALA A 45 -26.36 17.33 -38.17
C ALA A 45 -25.64 18.48 -37.43
N PRO A 46 -26.35 19.50 -36.90
CA PRO A 46 -25.73 20.61 -36.21
C PRO A 46 -25.06 20.09 -34.92
N ILE A 47 -23.73 20.16 -34.90
CA ILE A 47 -22.92 19.90 -33.71
C ILE A 47 -23.19 21.03 -32.71
N HIS A 48 -24.01 20.77 -31.69
CA HIS A 48 -24.10 21.66 -30.54
C HIS A 48 -22.84 21.49 -29.69
N LEU A 49 -21.81 22.26 -30.03
CA LEU A 49 -20.60 22.38 -29.23
C LEU A 49 -20.94 23.15 -27.95
N ALA A 50 -21.19 22.43 -26.85
CA ALA A 50 -21.32 23.05 -25.54
C ALA A 50 -19.93 23.55 -25.09
N TYR A 51 -19.59 24.78 -25.48
CA TYR A 51 -18.40 25.46 -24.99
C TYR A 51 -18.61 25.76 -23.51
N TYR A 52 -17.89 25.03 -22.63
CA TYR A 52 -17.85 25.37 -21.22
C TYR A 52 -17.02 26.66 -21.09
N ALA A 53 -17.69 27.81 -21.04
CA ALA A 53 -17.03 29.07 -20.73
C ALA A 53 -16.49 28.98 -19.29
N PRO A 54 -15.18 29.12 -19.05
CA PRO A 54 -14.67 29.16 -17.69
C PRO A 54 -15.30 30.36 -16.97
N ARG A 55 -15.86 30.13 -15.78
CA ARG A 55 -16.28 31.23 -14.90
C ARG A 55 -15.09 32.15 -14.66
N ALA A 56 -15.28 33.45 -14.83
CA ALA A 56 -14.27 34.45 -14.47
C ALA A 56 -13.93 34.28 -12.99
N ILE A 57 -12.73 33.78 -12.71
CA ILE A 57 -12.18 33.80 -11.36
C ILE A 57 -11.88 35.28 -11.06
N PRO A 58 -12.41 35.88 -9.98
CA PRO A 58 -12.04 37.24 -9.61
C PRO A 58 -10.51 37.29 -9.46
N ARG A 59 -9.88 38.18 -10.23
CA ARG A 59 -8.44 38.45 -10.12
C ARG A 59 -8.18 38.90 -8.68
N ALA A 60 -7.34 38.17 -7.95
CA ALA A 60 -6.89 38.59 -6.64
C ALA A 60 -6.18 39.94 -6.78
N GLU A 61 -6.62 40.91 -5.98
CA GLU A 61 -5.96 42.21 -5.85
C GLU A 61 -4.50 42.00 -5.39
N PRO A 62 -3.53 42.78 -5.92
CA PRO A 62 -2.14 42.67 -5.51
C PRO A 62 -2.00 43.13 -4.05
N ILE A 63 -1.65 42.18 -3.18
CA ILE A 63 -1.33 42.44 -1.78
C ILE A 63 -0.01 43.23 -1.76
N THR A 64 -0.10 44.55 -1.62
CA THR A 64 1.07 45.42 -1.45
C THR A 64 1.21 45.70 0.04
N GLU A 65 1.80 44.75 0.78
CA GLU A 65 2.25 44.98 2.14
C GLU A 65 3.49 44.12 2.38
N ASP A 66 4.67 44.78 2.32
CA ASP A 66 5.94 44.25 2.79
C ASP A 66 5.85 43.99 4.30
N LYS A 67 5.33 42.82 4.66
CA LYS A 67 5.47 42.28 6.01
C LYS A 67 6.27 41.00 5.92
N GLN A 68 7.52 41.12 6.36
CA GLN A 68 8.46 40.02 6.57
C GLN A 68 7.72 38.82 7.17
N PRO A 69 7.78 37.61 6.57
CA PRO A 69 7.03 36.48 7.06
C PRO A 69 7.48 36.19 8.49
N ASP A 70 6.53 36.28 9.43
CA ASP A 70 6.72 35.81 10.79
C ASP A 70 7.25 34.35 10.72
N PRO A 71 8.26 33.99 11.53
CA PRO A 71 8.75 32.61 11.55
C PRO A 71 7.56 31.69 11.79
N ILE A 72 7.37 30.74 10.86
CA ILE A 72 6.37 29.67 10.93
C ILE A 72 6.34 29.19 12.39
N PRO A 73 5.19 29.25 13.09
CA PRO A 73 5.13 28.76 14.45
C PRO A 73 5.60 27.31 14.43
N GLN A 74 6.79 27.06 14.96
CA GLN A 74 7.25 25.70 15.25
C GLN A 74 6.29 25.21 16.32
N ILE A 75 5.21 24.55 15.89
CA ILE A 75 4.31 23.86 16.77
C ILE A 75 5.20 22.90 17.54
N ALA A 76 5.42 23.19 18.81
CA ALA A 76 5.92 22.24 19.77
C ALA A 76 4.88 21.12 19.86
N THR A 77 4.89 20.21 18.88
CA THR A 77 4.05 19.02 18.90
C THR A 77 4.64 18.18 19.99
N SER A 78 4.07 18.35 21.19
CA SER A 78 4.34 17.49 22.31
C SER A 78 4.29 16.06 21.80
N ALA A 79 5.31 15.29 22.14
CA ALA A 79 5.32 13.84 22.05
C ALA A 79 4.20 13.28 22.97
N SER A 80 2.94 13.51 22.59
CA SER A 80 1.79 13.73 23.49
C SER A 80 1.22 12.47 24.13
N GLY A 81 2.01 11.42 24.26
CA GLY A 81 1.59 10.19 24.91
C GLY A 81 2.66 9.61 25.83
N PRO A 82 2.24 8.74 26.77
CA PRO A 82 3.07 8.22 27.84
C PRO A 82 4.31 7.48 27.31
N THR A 83 5.48 7.76 27.87
CA THR A 83 6.71 7.08 27.45
C THR A 83 7.05 5.90 28.35
N VAL A 84 7.86 4.98 27.82
CA VAL A 84 8.48 3.88 28.57
C VAL A 84 9.97 4.10 28.71
N SER A 85 10.58 3.66 29.81
CA SER A 85 12.01 3.84 30.04
C SER A 85 12.87 3.13 28.98
N GLY A 86 14.04 3.70 28.68
CA GLY A 86 15.04 3.11 27.78
C GLY A 86 14.93 3.60 26.34
N ARG A 87 15.46 2.80 25.41
CA ARG A 87 15.60 3.12 23.96
C ARG A 87 14.69 2.32 23.04
N ARG A 88 13.86 1.42 23.57
CA ARG A 88 12.99 0.55 22.77
C ARG A 88 11.53 0.82 23.08
N ALA A 89 10.71 0.84 22.05
CA ALA A 89 9.26 0.88 22.23
C ALA A 89 8.76 -0.45 22.80
N VAL A 90 7.64 -0.39 23.52
CA VAL A 90 6.98 -1.56 24.12
C VAL A 90 5.57 -1.65 23.57
N LEU A 91 5.19 -2.84 23.09
CA LEU A 91 3.84 -3.11 22.61
C LEU A 91 2.98 -3.67 23.76
N ARG A 92 1.83 -3.04 24.04
CA ARG A 92 0.83 -3.56 24.99
C ARG A 92 -0.57 -3.44 24.37
N TYR A 93 -1.30 -4.54 24.30
CA TYR A 93 -2.67 -4.57 23.77
C TYR A 93 -2.82 -3.90 22.39
N GLY A 94 -1.84 -4.10 21.51
CA GLY A 94 -1.82 -3.50 20.16
C GLY A 94 -1.42 -2.02 20.11
N ILE A 95 -1.05 -1.41 21.24
CA ILE A 95 -0.60 -0.01 21.33
C ILE A 95 0.91 0.01 21.58
N ALA A 96 1.64 0.70 20.71
CA ALA A 96 3.07 0.92 20.87
C ALA A 96 3.34 2.13 21.78
N TYR A 97 4.10 1.93 22.84
CA TYR A 97 4.50 3.00 23.75
C TYR A 97 5.90 3.47 23.39
N ALA A 98 6.05 4.77 23.14
CA ALA A 98 7.31 5.34 22.69
C ALA A 98 8.36 5.37 23.83
N PRO A 99 9.64 5.11 23.54
CA PRO A 99 10.68 5.16 24.56
C PRO A 99 11.00 6.60 24.98
N ALA A 100 11.34 6.79 26.25
CA ALA A 100 11.68 8.09 26.82
C ALA A 100 12.91 8.71 26.13
N ASN A 101 13.89 7.89 25.74
CA ASN A 101 15.13 8.34 25.09
C ASN A 101 14.99 8.56 23.58
N ALA A 102 13.81 8.32 22.98
CA ALA A 102 13.59 8.61 21.57
C ALA A 102 13.52 10.11 21.28
N PRO A 103 14.01 10.57 20.11
CA PRO A 103 13.71 11.89 19.59
C PRO A 103 12.19 12.14 19.52
N ALA A 104 11.79 13.41 19.66
CA ALA A 104 10.38 13.80 19.60
C ALA A 104 9.69 13.29 18.32
N THR A 105 10.36 13.44 17.18
CA THR A 105 9.97 12.89 15.87
C THR A 105 9.60 11.41 15.91
N VAL A 106 10.40 10.58 16.56
CA VAL A 106 10.16 9.13 16.66
C VAL A 106 8.96 8.83 17.56
N LYS A 107 8.81 9.60 18.64
CA LYS A 107 7.64 9.50 19.53
C LYS A 107 6.37 9.87 18.77
N SER A 108 6.40 10.94 17.96
CA SER A 108 5.27 11.35 17.11
C SER A 108 4.92 10.28 16.08
N ALA A 109 5.91 9.66 15.43
CA ALA A 109 5.68 8.55 14.50
C ALA A 109 4.92 7.39 15.16
N ILE A 110 5.35 6.98 16.36
CA ILE A 110 4.72 5.89 17.12
C ILE A 110 3.28 6.24 17.49
N TRP A 111 3.07 7.43 18.05
CA TRP A 111 1.73 7.86 18.48
C TRP A 111 0.77 8.06 17.32
N ALA A 112 1.26 8.54 16.18
CA ALA A 112 0.48 8.61 14.95
C ALA A 112 0.10 7.21 14.48
N ALA A 113 1.06 6.29 14.29
CA ALA A 113 0.75 4.95 13.81
C ALA A 113 -0.18 4.14 14.75
N ASN A 114 -0.22 4.44 16.04
CA ASN A 114 -1.22 3.89 16.97
C ASN A 114 -2.67 4.23 16.58
N THR A 115 -2.94 5.34 15.90
CA THR A 115 -4.28 5.71 15.43
C THR A 115 -4.75 4.80 14.29
N LEU A 116 -3.81 4.27 13.50
CA LEU A 116 -4.10 3.37 12.38
C LEU A 116 -4.41 1.93 12.81
N ARG A 117 -4.14 1.56 14.07
CA ARG A 117 -4.19 0.16 14.55
C ARG A 117 -5.54 -0.56 14.41
N ARG A 118 -6.62 0.17 14.10
CA ARG A 118 -7.98 -0.38 13.87
C ARG A 118 -8.49 -0.13 12.46
N LYS A 119 -7.71 0.54 11.63
CA LYS A 119 -8.04 0.78 10.22
C LYS A 119 -7.83 -0.52 9.43
N PRO A 120 -8.67 -0.79 8.41
CA PRO A 120 -8.50 -1.90 7.49
C PRO A 120 -7.34 -1.64 6.53
N TYR A 121 -6.89 -2.71 5.86
CA TYR A 121 -6.08 -2.58 4.66
C TYR A 121 -6.94 -2.14 3.48
N VAL A 122 -6.46 -1.16 2.72
CA VAL A 122 -7.08 -0.72 1.46
C VAL A 122 -5.95 -0.48 0.49
N TRP A 123 -5.95 -1.17 -0.65
CA TRP A 123 -4.97 -0.94 -1.71
C TRP A 123 -5.04 0.51 -2.20
N GLY A 124 -3.92 1.24 -2.16
CA GLY A 124 -3.88 2.67 -2.49
C GLY A 124 -4.37 3.59 -1.37
N GLY A 125 -4.81 3.04 -0.23
CA GLY A 125 -5.27 3.81 0.92
C GLY A 125 -4.15 4.64 1.53
N GLY A 126 -4.43 5.91 1.81
CA GLY A 126 -3.47 6.87 2.35
C GLY A 126 -2.61 7.60 1.32
N HIS A 127 -2.80 7.38 0.01
CA HIS A 127 -2.01 8.05 -1.05
C HIS A 127 -2.64 9.34 -1.56
N GLY A 128 -3.98 9.44 -1.57
CA GLY A 128 -4.68 10.67 -1.94
C GLY A 128 -4.75 11.69 -0.81
N SER A 129 -4.69 11.22 0.44
CA SER A 129 -4.78 12.01 1.66
C SER A 129 -4.16 11.22 2.82
N PHE A 130 -3.54 11.92 3.78
CA PHE A 130 -3.12 11.28 5.02
C PHE A 130 -4.31 10.91 5.93
N ASP A 131 -5.47 11.54 5.76
CA ASP A 131 -6.72 11.13 6.41
C ASP A 131 -7.53 10.25 5.46
N ASP A 132 -7.55 8.95 5.74
CA ASP A 132 -8.24 7.94 4.95
C ASP A 132 -8.94 6.91 5.86
N TYR A 133 -9.93 6.21 5.32
CA TYR A 133 -10.67 5.18 6.04
C TYR A 133 -9.87 3.88 6.20
N GLY A 134 -8.91 3.62 5.31
CA GLY A 134 -7.99 2.47 5.35
C GLY A 134 -6.66 2.79 4.69
N TYR A 135 -5.66 1.95 4.90
CA TYR A 135 -4.28 2.23 4.47
C TYR A 135 -3.61 0.99 3.89
N ASP A 136 -2.86 1.16 2.81
CA ASP A 136 -1.95 0.11 2.32
C ASP A 136 -0.62 0.12 3.08
N CYS A 137 0.28 -0.79 2.71
CA CYS A 137 1.60 -0.92 3.32
C CYS A 137 2.40 0.39 3.31
N SER A 138 2.41 1.07 2.17
CA SER A 138 3.16 2.30 1.93
C SER A 138 2.45 3.56 2.44
N GLY A 139 1.13 3.61 2.39
CA GLY A 139 0.31 4.65 3.01
C GLY A 139 0.47 4.63 4.53
N SER A 140 0.57 3.44 5.14
CA SER A 140 0.80 3.29 6.59
C SER A 140 2.14 3.84 7.04
N VAL A 141 3.22 3.49 6.33
CA VAL A 141 4.57 4.01 6.61
C VAL A 141 4.61 5.52 6.36
N SER A 142 4.00 5.98 5.25
CA SER A 142 3.91 7.40 4.91
C SER A 142 3.19 8.21 5.99
N PHE A 143 2.08 7.70 6.52
CA PHE A 143 1.31 8.34 7.58
C PHE A 143 2.16 8.54 8.85
N ALA A 144 2.86 7.48 9.28
CA ALA A 144 3.73 7.56 10.45
C ALA A 144 4.84 8.60 10.27
N LEU A 145 5.47 8.65 9.08
CA LEU A 145 6.53 9.61 8.78
C LEU A 145 6.01 11.04 8.62
N HIS A 146 4.83 11.23 8.04
CA HIS A 146 4.22 12.54 7.88
C HIS A 146 3.93 13.21 9.21
N HIS A 147 3.25 12.50 10.13
CA HIS A 147 2.98 13.01 11.47
C HIS A 147 4.23 13.10 12.36
N ALA A 148 5.35 12.53 11.93
CA ALA A 148 6.66 12.75 12.52
C ALA A 148 7.38 13.99 11.97
N GLY A 149 6.85 14.64 10.93
CA GLY A 149 7.50 15.74 10.22
C GLY A 149 8.65 15.29 9.31
N LEU A 150 8.66 14.01 8.92
CA LEU A 150 9.72 13.38 8.10
C LEU A 150 9.33 13.19 6.64
N LEU A 151 8.07 13.47 6.29
CA LEU A 151 7.56 13.25 4.95
C LEU A 151 6.43 14.24 4.62
N GLY A 152 6.57 14.93 3.48
CA GLY A 152 5.59 15.94 3.04
C GLY A 152 4.41 15.39 2.23
N ALA A 153 4.61 14.28 1.52
CA ALA A 153 3.60 13.65 0.67
C ALA A 153 3.70 12.12 0.76
N PRO A 154 2.59 11.37 0.63
CA PRO A 154 2.64 9.91 0.63
C PRO A 154 3.55 9.36 -0.46
N LEU A 155 4.28 8.29 -0.16
CA LEU A 155 5.13 7.62 -1.13
C LEU A 155 4.65 6.19 -1.37
N PRO A 156 4.60 5.72 -2.63
CA PRO A 156 4.46 4.30 -2.93
C PRO A 156 5.70 3.51 -2.50
N SER A 157 5.54 2.19 -2.37
CA SER A 157 6.63 1.27 -1.97
C SER A 157 7.89 1.39 -2.83
N ASN A 158 7.75 1.61 -4.14
CA ASN A 158 8.88 1.82 -5.05
C ASN A 158 9.68 3.09 -4.73
N ASP A 159 9.01 4.18 -4.35
CA ASP A 159 9.68 5.46 -4.10
C ASP A 159 10.41 5.44 -2.75
N PHE A 160 9.91 4.64 -1.80
CA PHE A 160 10.63 4.39 -0.56
C PHE A 160 12.02 3.78 -0.77
N LEU A 161 12.29 3.08 -1.88
CA LEU A 161 13.64 2.57 -2.21
C LEU A 161 14.69 3.69 -2.29
N ARG A 162 14.26 4.93 -2.55
CA ARG A 162 15.11 6.12 -2.69
C ARG A 162 14.97 7.11 -1.54
N TYR A 163 14.10 6.83 -0.57
CA TYR A 163 13.84 7.72 0.56
C TYR A 163 15.03 7.77 1.53
N GLY A 164 15.36 8.96 2.03
CA GLY A 164 16.39 9.15 3.06
C GLY A 164 17.76 8.55 2.70
N GLU A 165 18.47 7.98 3.67
CA GLU A 165 19.77 7.33 3.48
C GLU A 165 19.65 5.80 3.41
N ARG A 166 20.65 5.16 2.80
CA ARG A 166 20.72 3.68 2.70
C ARG A 166 21.15 3.08 4.04
N GLY A 167 20.62 1.90 4.34
CA GLY A 167 20.95 1.13 5.53
C GLY A 167 19.94 1.30 6.67
N CYS A 168 20.21 0.59 7.77
CA CYS A 168 19.38 0.63 8.97
C CYS A 168 19.64 1.92 9.75
N GLY A 169 18.58 2.65 10.10
CA GLY A 169 18.63 3.81 10.99
C GLY A 169 18.70 3.40 12.46
N LYS A 170 19.00 4.35 13.33
CA LYS A 170 19.10 4.11 14.79
C LYS A 170 17.73 3.95 15.44
N TRP A 171 16.72 4.65 14.93
CA TRP A 171 15.36 4.71 15.46
C TRP A 171 14.33 4.23 14.46
N ILE A 172 14.46 4.61 13.19
CA ILE A 172 13.51 4.27 12.13
C ILE A 172 14.28 3.58 11.01
N THR A 173 13.89 2.37 10.66
CA THR A 173 14.35 1.70 9.44
C THR A 173 13.14 1.31 8.62
N ILE A 174 13.07 1.78 7.38
CA ILE A 174 12.07 1.43 6.40
C ILE A 174 12.67 0.32 5.54
N TYR A 175 11.96 -0.79 5.41
CA TYR A 175 12.32 -1.87 4.53
C TYR A 175 11.40 -1.81 3.33
N ALA A 176 11.95 -1.46 2.17
CA ALA A 176 11.19 -1.25 0.95
C ALA A 176 11.61 -2.22 -0.15
N ARG A 177 10.64 -2.66 -0.96
CA ARG A 177 10.85 -3.39 -2.20
C ARG A 177 9.67 -3.12 -3.14
N PRO A 178 9.77 -3.46 -4.44
CA PRO A 178 8.63 -3.37 -5.32
C PRO A 178 7.42 -4.13 -4.75
N GLY A 179 6.31 -3.41 -4.55
CA GLY A 179 5.04 -3.96 -4.09
C GLY A 179 4.89 -4.15 -2.57
N HIS A 180 5.90 -3.86 -1.75
CA HIS A 180 5.73 -3.90 -0.29
C HIS A 180 6.73 -3.01 0.46
N THR A 181 6.26 -2.39 1.54
CA THR A 181 7.11 -1.67 2.47
C THR A 181 6.60 -1.81 3.90
N PHE A 182 7.50 -1.82 4.87
CA PHE A 182 7.18 -1.80 6.29
C PHE A 182 8.26 -1.00 7.03
N ALA A 183 8.02 -0.65 8.29
CA ALA A 183 8.99 0.09 9.10
C ALA A 183 9.27 -0.60 10.43
N ILE A 184 10.51 -0.57 10.87
CA ILE A 184 10.91 -0.79 12.26
C ILE A 184 11.08 0.58 12.91
N ILE A 185 10.24 0.88 13.90
CA ILE A 185 10.26 2.15 14.64
C ILE A 185 10.52 1.84 16.11
N ALA A 186 11.66 2.29 16.62
CA ALA A 186 12.16 2.02 17.97
C ALA A 186 12.13 0.53 18.35
N GLY A 187 12.35 -0.35 17.38
CA GLY A 187 12.40 -1.80 17.56
C GLY A 187 11.07 -2.54 17.46
N LEU A 188 9.96 -1.87 17.14
CA LEU A 188 8.68 -2.50 16.79
C LEU A 188 8.45 -2.42 15.29
N ARG A 189 7.86 -3.48 14.71
CA ARG A 189 7.50 -3.53 13.30
C ARG A 189 6.10 -2.94 13.10
N LEU A 190 5.99 -1.90 12.29
CA LEU A 190 4.76 -1.41 11.68
C LEU A 190 4.62 -2.02 10.29
N ASP A 191 3.68 -2.94 10.10
CA ASP A 191 3.47 -3.68 8.86
C ASP A 191 1.96 -3.90 8.64
N THR A 192 1.57 -4.14 7.40
CA THR A 192 0.23 -4.59 7.01
C THR A 192 0.15 -6.09 6.73
N THR A 193 1.27 -6.80 6.90
CA THR A 193 1.37 -8.25 6.85
C THR A 193 1.41 -8.82 8.26
N ASP A 194 0.55 -9.80 8.54
CA ASP A 194 0.68 -10.68 9.68
C ASP A 194 1.41 -11.96 9.25
N LEU A 195 2.52 -12.29 9.89
CA LEU A 195 3.31 -13.47 9.51
C LEU A 195 2.64 -14.81 9.88
N HIS A 196 1.59 -14.79 10.70
CA HIS A 196 0.81 -15.97 11.08
C HIS A 196 -0.49 -16.07 10.28
N TYR A 197 -1.14 -14.94 10.00
CA TYR A 197 -2.50 -14.91 9.42
C TYR A 197 -2.57 -14.41 7.97
N GLY A 198 -1.48 -13.88 7.41
CA GLY A 198 -1.38 -13.49 6.01
C GLY A 198 -1.21 -11.99 5.76
N ALA A 199 -1.28 -11.61 4.48
CA ALA A 199 -1.17 -10.21 4.06
C ALA A 199 -2.50 -9.44 4.27
N ASP A 200 -2.44 -8.12 4.11
CA ASP A 200 -3.60 -7.24 3.97
C ASP A 200 -4.53 -7.17 5.22
N VAL A 201 -3.97 -7.35 6.42
CA VAL A 201 -4.71 -7.22 7.69
C VAL A 201 -4.90 -5.76 8.15
N GLY A 202 -4.21 -4.85 7.47
CA GLY A 202 -4.16 -3.42 7.80
C GLY A 202 -3.02 -3.09 8.77
N PRO A 203 -2.85 -1.82 9.12
CA PRO A 203 -1.63 -1.36 9.79
C PRO A 203 -1.60 -1.84 11.24
N ARG A 204 -0.61 -2.65 11.62
CA ARG A 204 -0.49 -3.20 12.98
C ARG A 204 0.95 -3.15 13.47
N TRP A 205 1.08 -3.18 14.80
CA TRP A 205 2.35 -3.30 15.50
C TRP A 205 2.66 -4.75 15.82
N TYR A 206 3.93 -5.10 15.64
CA TYR A 206 4.44 -6.44 15.86
C TYR A 206 5.76 -6.38 16.63
N THR A 207 5.96 -7.35 17.53
CA THR A 207 7.23 -7.56 18.24
C THR A 207 8.16 -8.51 17.51
N ASP A 208 7.61 -9.37 16.67
CA ASP A 208 8.36 -10.33 15.86
C ASP A 208 9.10 -9.63 14.72
N PHE A 209 10.32 -10.08 14.50
CA PHE A 209 11.10 -9.69 13.34
C PHE A 209 10.59 -10.41 12.09
N ARG A 210 10.82 -9.81 10.93
CA ARG A 210 10.49 -10.38 9.61
C ARG A 210 11.78 -10.59 8.83
N ASP A 211 11.88 -11.66 8.05
CA ASP A 211 12.99 -11.78 7.09
C ASP A 211 13.01 -10.59 6.12
N THR A 212 14.13 -9.86 6.13
CA THR A 212 14.36 -8.65 5.34
C THR A 212 15.04 -8.94 4.01
N ARG A 213 15.27 -10.22 3.66
CA ARG A 213 15.87 -10.58 2.38
C ARG A 213 15.03 -10.04 1.21
N GLY A 214 15.70 -9.33 0.31
CA GLY A 214 15.06 -8.68 -0.85
C GLY A 214 14.37 -7.36 -0.53
N PHE A 215 14.55 -6.81 0.68
CA PHE A 215 14.21 -5.44 1.00
C PHE A 215 15.45 -4.57 1.08
N ASP A 216 15.34 -3.35 0.55
CA ASP A 216 16.32 -2.30 0.76
C ASP A 216 15.99 -1.56 2.05
N ALA A 217 16.94 -1.58 2.98
CA ALA A 217 16.85 -0.80 4.20
C ALA A 217 17.13 0.68 3.89
N ARG A 218 16.24 1.55 4.35
CA ARG A 218 16.31 3.01 4.24
C ARG A 218 15.99 3.64 5.57
N HIS A 219 16.47 4.85 5.83
CA HIS A 219 16.11 5.58 7.06
C HIS A 219 16.05 7.10 6.83
N PRO A 220 15.22 7.83 7.60
CA PRO A 220 15.25 9.29 7.58
C PRO A 220 16.62 9.83 8.03
N ILE A 221 17.12 10.87 7.36
CA ILE A 221 18.42 11.47 7.66
C ILE A 221 18.48 11.90 9.13
N GLY A 222 19.54 11.48 9.83
CA GLY A 222 19.75 11.82 11.24
C GLY A 222 19.01 10.94 12.25
N LEU A 223 18.31 9.88 11.80
CA LEU A 223 17.56 8.96 12.66
C LEU A 223 18.01 7.50 12.61
#